data_AF-A0A965P9R7-F1
#
_entry.id   AF-A0A965P9R7-F1
#
_cell.length_a   1.000
_cell.length_b   1.000
_cell.length_c   1.000
_cell.angle_alpha   90.00
_cell.angle_beta   90.00
_cell.angle_gamma   90.00
#
_symmetry.space_group_name_H-M   'P 1'
#
loop_
_entity.id
_entity.type
_entity.pdbx_description
1 polymer ?
#
loop_
_entity_poly.entity_id
_entity_poly.type
_entity_poly.pdbx_seq_one_letter_code
_entity_poly.pdbx_strand_id
1 'polypeptide(L)'
;MSWLNVLAVPIVALIAMSFGRKHIFWSICAFFFGFWVLIPLFLLPKKAKAEPQIPKIFIALAFNRYIKKKLKGIKYPSDIV
;
A
#
# COMPACT_ATOMS: atom_id res chain seq x y z
N MET A 1 31.75 5.56 9.71
CA MET A 1 30.40 6.08 9.46
C MET A 1 30.52 7.39 8.70
N SER A 2 30.52 7.32 7.38
CA SER A 2 30.67 8.53 6.54
C SER A 2 29.40 9.36 6.68
N TRP A 3 29.52 10.66 7.00
CA TRP A 3 28.40 11.61 7.07
C TRP A 3 27.48 11.56 5.83
N LEU A 4 28.05 11.19 4.69
CA LEU A 4 27.35 10.90 3.44
C LEU A 4 26.24 9.83 3.55
N ASN A 5 26.40 8.83 4.41
CA ASN A 5 25.36 7.81 4.62
C ASN A 5 24.12 8.41 5.30
N VAL A 6 24.29 9.41 6.18
CA VAL A 6 23.17 10.09 6.84
C VAL A 6 22.36 10.89 5.82
N LEU A 7 23.02 11.55 4.87
CA LEU A 7 22.36 12.25 3.76
C LEU A 7 21.71 11.29 2.75
N ALA A 8 22.23 10.07 2.62
CA ALA A 8 21.65 9.05 1.74
C ALA A 8 20.26 8.59 2.22
N VAL A 9 20.00 8.58 3.54
CA VAL A 9 18.73 8.12 4.13
C VAL A 9 17.50 8.86 3.58
N PRO A 10 17.39 10.20 3.65
CA PRO A 10 16.21 10.91 3.14
C PRO A 10 16.06 10.76 1.61
N ILE A 11 17.17 10.73 0.88
CA ILE A 11 17.17 10.58 -0.59
C ILE A 11 16.62 9.20 -0.98
N VAL A 12 17.15 8.13 -0.38
CA VAL A 12 16.68 6.77 -0.63
C VAL A 12 15.24 6.58 -0.16
N ALA A 13 14.85 7.20 0.96
CA ALA A 13 13.47 7.15 1.45
C ALA A 13 12.47 7.79 0.47
N LEU A 14 12.79 8.97 -0.08
CA LEU A 14 11.96 9.65 -1.09
C LEU A 14 11.83 8.85 -2.39
N ILE A 15 12.93 8.25 -2.84
CA ILE A 15 12.93 7.41 -4.04
C ILE A 15 12.11 6.13 -3.76
N ALA A 16 12.35 5.45 -2.64
CA ALA A 16 11.59 4.24 -2.28
C ALA A 16 10.09 4.52 -2.15
N MET A 17 9.71 5.69 -1.63
CA MET A 17 8.34 6.17 -1.54
C MET A 17 7.73 6.40 -2.94
N SER A 18 8.46 7.08 -3.84
CA SER A 18 8.04 7.32 -5.23
C SER A 18 7.84 6.02 -6.02
N PHE A 19 8.67 5.01 -5.74
CA PHE A 19 8.56 3.68 -6.36
C PHE A 19 7.47 2.79 -5.71
N GLY A 20 6.77 3.28 -4.67
CA GLY A 20 5.71 2.54 -3.97
C GLY A 20 6.21 1.34 -3.17
N ARG A 21 7.50 1.34 -2.78
CA ARG A 21 8.14 0.29 -1.98
C ARG A 21 8.11 0.65 -0.49
N LYS A 22 8.39 -0.33 0.37
CA LYS A 22 8.44 -0.14 1.83
C LYS A 22 9.58 0.82 2.21
N HIS A 23 9.29 2.12 2.30
CA HIS A 23 10.24 3.19 2.60
C HIS A 23 11.04 2.93 3.90
N ILE A 24 10.44 2.37 4.94
CA ILE A 24 11.12 2.04 6.22
C ILE A 24 12.23 1.00 6.00
N PHE A 25 11.94 -0.06 5.24
CA PHE A 25 12.93 -1.11 4.96
C PHE A 25 14.12 -0.56 4.17
N TRP A 26 13.83 0.24 3.13
CA TRP A 26 14.86 0.84 2.28
C TRP A 26 15.66 1.93 2.99
N SER A 27 15.05 2.66 3.93
CA SER A 27 15.71 3.65 4.80
C SER A 27 16.72 2.99 5.75
N ILE A 28 16.37 1.85 6.35
CA ILE A 28 17.30 1.06 7.18
C ILE A 28 18.45 0.53 6.32
N CYS A 29 18.15 0.00 5.13
CA CYS A 29 19.21 -0.43 4.21
C CYS A 29 20.15 0.72 3.84
N ALA A 30 19.62 1.92 3.54
CA ALA A 30 20.40 3.11 3.21
C ALA A 30 21.32 3.54 4.35
N PHE A 31 20.90 3.34 5.60
CA PHE A 31 21.75 3.65 6.74
C PHE A 31 23.02 2.77 6.79
N PHE A 32 22.89 1.46 6.51
CA PHE A 32 24.02 0.53 6.53
C PHE A 32 24.88 0.56 5.27
N PHE A 33 24.26 0.66 4.09
CA PHE A 33 24.95 0.53 2.80
C PHE A 33 25.10 1.87 2.05
N GLY A 34 24.53 2.97 2.55
CA GLY A 34 24.60 4.29 1.92
C GLY A 34 23.87 4.35 0.58
N PHE A 35 24.46 5.08 -0.38
CA PHE A 35 23.93 5.25 -1.73
C PHE A 35 23.92 3.97 -2.58
N TRP A 36 24.70 2.95 -2.21
CA TRP A 36 24.74 1.69 -2.96
C TRP A 36 23.41 0.94 -2.96
N VAL A 37 22.49 1.30 -2.08
CA VAL A 37 21.14 0.76 -1.99
C VAL A 37 20.25 1.20 -3.17
N LEU A 38 20.59 2.26 -3.90
CA LEU A 38 19.86 2.63 -5.10
C LEU A 38 19.92 1.53 -6.17
N ILE A 39 21.06 0.86 -6.31
CA ILE A 39 21.27 -0.17 -7.34
C ILE A 39 20.25 -1.31 -7.18
N PRO A 40 20.14 -1.99 -6.01
CA PRO A 40 19.10 -2.99 -5.82
C PRO A 40 17.69 -2.40 -5.82
N LEU A 41 17.50 -1.13 -5.43
CA LEU A 41 16.19 -0.47 -5.52
C LEU A 41 15.66 -0.42 -6.96
N PHE A 42 16.53 -0.09 -7.91
CA PHE A 42 16.23 -0.08 -9.35
C PHE A 42 16.19 -1.48 -9.97
N LEU A 43 17.12 -2.36 -9.58
CA LEU A 43 17.29 -3.69 -10.19
C LEU A 43 16.21 -4.69 -9.77
N LEU A 44 15.74 -4.63 -8.51
CA LEU A 44 14.68 -5.54 -8.07
C LEU A 44 13.42 -5.25 -8.89
N PRO A 45 12.76 -6.26 -9.50
CA PRO A 45 11.51 -6.04 -10.21
C PRO A 45 10.49 -5.43 -9.24
N LYS A 46 9.73 -4.42 -9.70
CA LYS A 46 8.57 -3.95 -8.94
C LYS A 46 7.71 -5.18 -8.71
N LYS A 47 7.59 -5.64 -7.46
CA LYS A 47 6.58 -6.64 -7.13
C LYS A 47 5.28 -6.04 -7.64
N ALA A 48 4.73 -6.63 -8.71
CA ALA A 48 3.40 -6.28 -9.17
C ALA A 48 2.56 -6.25 -7.90
N LYS A 49 2.02 -5.08 -7.57
CA LYS A 49 1.09 -4.98 -6.45
C LYS A 49 0.04 -6.00 -6.84
N ALA A 50 0.03 -7.15 -6.16
CA ALA A 50 -1.06 -8.09 -6.25
C ALA A 50 -2.29 -7.20 -6.12
N GLU A 51 -3.15 -7.24 -7.14
CA GLU A 51 -4.34 -6.40 -7.27
C GLU A 51 -4.87 -6.13 -5.88
N PRO A 52 -5.11 -4.86 -5.48
CA PRO A 52 -5.45 -4.54 -4.10
C PRO A 52 -6.61 -5.42 -3.70
N GLN A 53 -6.31 -6.51 -2.98
CA GLN A 53 -7.31 -7.42 -2.47
C GLN A 53 -7.90 -6.64 -1.32
N ILE A 54 -8.84 -5.76 -1.65
CA ILE A 54 -9.62 -5.01 -0.69
C ILE A 54 -10.07 -6.07 0.31
N PRO A 55 -9.69 -5.95 1.60
CA PRO A 55 -9.96 -7.00 2.55
C PRO A 55 -11.46 -7.28 2.50
N LYS A 56 -11.85 -8.54 2.27
CA LYS A 56 -13.25 -8.96 2.03
C LYS A 56 -14.22 -8.39 3.08
N ILE A 57 -13.72 -8.12 4.28
CA ILE A 57 -14.41 -7.47 5.40
C ILE A 57 -14.98 -6.09 5.02
N PHE A 58 -14.22 -5.25 4.30
CA PHE A 58 -14.67 -3.92 3.88
C PHE A 58 -15.74 -4.01 2.79
N ILE A 59 -15.59 -4.94 1.84
CA ILE A 59 -16.60 -5.20 0.81
C ILE A 59 -17.89 -5.69 1.47
N ALA A 60 -17.81 -6.65 2.39
CA ALA A 60 -18.96 -7.20 3.11
C ALA A 60 -19.69 -6.14 3.95
N LEU A 61 -18.96 -5.23 4.60
CA LEU A 61 -19.56 -4.13 5.37
C LEU A 61 -20.27 -3.11 4.47
N ALA A 62 -19.65 -2.72 3.36
CA ALA A 62 -20.25 -1.80 2.40
C ALA A 62 -21.52 -2.41 1.78
N PHE A 63 -21.45 -3.68 1.39
CA PHE A 63 -22.57 -4.43 0.84
C PHE A 63 -23.72 -4.60 1.83
N ASN A 64 -23.45 -4.96 3.09
CA ASN A 64 -24.47 -5.07 4.14
C ASN A 64 -25.16 -3.73 4.41
N ARG A 65 -24.42 -2.61 4.39
CA ARG A 65 -25.03 -1.28 4.54
C ARG A 65 -25.92 -0.91 3.35
N TYR A 66 -25.49 -1.25 2.13
CA TYR A 66 -26.27 -1.04 0.92
C TYR A 66 -27.57 -1.85 0.94
N ILE A 67 -27.48 -3.14 1.25
CA ILE A 67 -28.65 -4.03 1.41
C ILE A 67 -29.58 -3.50 2.50
N LYS A 68 -29.06 -3.10 3.67
CA LYS A 68 -29.88 -2.55 4.75
C LYS A 68 -30.64 -1.29 4.35
N LYS A 69 -30.05 -0.43 3.50
CA LYS A 69 -30.74 0.74 2.93
C LYS A 69 -31.83 0.33 1.93
N LYS A 70 -31.55 -0.62 1.04
CA LYS A 70 -32.52 -1.18 0.08
C LYS A 70 -33.69 -1.86 0.80
N LEU A 71 -33.43 -2.69 1.81
CA LEU A 71 -34.44 -3.39 2.60
C LEU A 71 -35.29 -2.45 3.45
N LYS A 72 -34.73 -1.32 3.95
CA LYS A 72 -35.54 -0.31 4.63
C LYS A 72 -36.62 0.32 3.73
N GLY A 73 -36.44 0.28 2.41
CA GLY A 73 -37.43 0.73 1.44
C GLY A 73 -38.46 -0.32 1.04
N ILE A 74 -38.24 -1.59 1.38
CA ILE A 74 -39.11 -2.71 1.01
C ILE A 74 -39.90 -3.11 2.27
N LYS A 75 -41.15 -2.64 2.37
CA LYS A 75 -42.00 -2.85 3.56
C LYS A 75 -42.81 -4.15 3.49
N TYR A 76 -42.96 -4.73 2.29
CA TYR A 76 -43.68 -5.99 2.06
C TYR A 76 -42.92 -6.91 1.09
N PRO A 77 -43.00 -8.24 1.25
CA PRO A 77 -42.32 -9.20 0.37
C PRO A 77 -42.85 -9.23 -1.07
N SER A 78 -43.94 -8.50 -1.35
CA SER A 78 -44.58 -8.39 -2.67
C SER A 78 -43.88 -7.46 -3.65
N ASP A 79 -42.95 -6.60 -3.21
CA ASP A 79 -42.24 -5.64 -4.08
C ASP A 79 -40.99 -6.22 -4.77
N ILE A 80 -40.73 -7.52 -4.60
CA ILE A 80 -39.53 -8.22 -5.11
C ILE A 80 -39.86 -9.14 -6.32
N VAL A 81 -41.10 -9.10 -6.81
CA VAL A 81 -41.56 -9.89 -7.98
C VAL A 81 -41.42 -9.08 -9.27
#